data_AF-A0A969KFJ8-F1
#
_entry.id   AF-A0A969KFJ8-F1
#
_cell.length_a   1.000
_cell.length_b   1.000
_cell.length_c   1.000
_cell.angle_alpha   90.00
_cell.angle_beta   90.00
_cell.angle_gamma   90.00
#
_symmetry.space_group_name_H-M   'P 1'
#
loop_
_entity.id
_entity.type
_entity.pdbx_description
1 polymer ?
#
loop_
_entity_poly.entity_id
_entity_poly.type
_entity_poly.pdbx_seq_one_letter_code
_entity_poly.pdbx_strand_id
1 'polypeptide(L)'
;MGLGTIADHDLMIGCLDSINARWILNQLAYAAGIPWINTGIGVSQGEISWFDPTSLDHGCYECTISSSMWAKREQRFSCQGFARQLPPNAVPTTAPLASIVGAIAVEQALLYLHQDDRLLSPGEKIFVSLQPWHSFKVTMKVSPHCPHHEPTTAINVPLPYQRDRLVQDYFNELSQGGYGAIVVKLRNPILTHIHCSQVGCHNSPETIYQPINRYPETKLPCPHCHQIRDFSLIEKIDKQTLSLHPGLKLKHLCLPPKEILFAESDRGLLCLVFDADSDPDLTNYLT
;
A
#
# COMPACT_ATOMS: atom_id res chain seq x y z
N MET A 1 2.71 8.43 1.29
CA MET A 1 4.16 8.20 1.12
C MET A 1 4.33 7.38 -0.14
N GLY A 2 5.23 7.78 -1.04
CA GLY A 2 5.55 7.01 -2.24
C GLY A 2 6.53 5.89 -1.93
N LEU A 3 6.55 4.84 -2.76
CA LEU A 3 7.45 3.71 -2.57
C LEU A 3 8.93 4.10 -2.58
N GLY A 4 9.33 5.10 -3.37
CA GLY A 4 10.70 5.62 -3.40
C GLY A 4 11.11 6.29 -2.09
N THR A 5 10.17 6.90 -1.34
CA THR A 5 10.48 7.37 0.02
C THR A 5 10.85 6.21 0.94
N ILE A 6 10.21 5.05 0.78
CA ILE A 6 10.54 3.85 1.56
C ILE A 6 11.90 3.31 1.12
N ALA A 7 12.15 3.25 -0.18
CA ALA A 7 13.41 2.78 -0.76
C ALA A 7 14.64 3.62 -0.34
N ASP A 8 14.46 4.86 0.13
CA ASP A 8 15.53 5.70 0.66
C ASP A 8 15.97 5.31 2.09
N HIS A 9 15.30 4.35 2.75
CA HIS A 9 15.61 3.94 4.13
C HIS A 9 16.23 2.55 4.17
N ASP A 10 17.07 2.28 5.18
CA ASP A 10 17.66 0.96 5.40
C ASP A 10 16.68 -0.05 6.02
N LEU A 11 15.72 0.43 6.82
CA LEU A 11 14.80 -0.38 7.61
C LEU A 11 13.55 0.42 7.99
N MET A 12 12.41 -0.27 8.12
CA MET A 12 11.20 0.30 8.72
C MET A 12 10.81 -0.37 10.04
N ILE A 13 10.23 0.39 10.98
CA ILE A 13 9.60 -0.14 12.20
C ILE A 13 8.11 0.20 12.15
N GLY A 14 7.25 -0.81 12.10
CA GLY A 14 5.80 -0.68 12.06
C GLY A 14 5.16 -0.85 13.44
N CYS A 15 4.61 0.23 14.00
CA CYS A 15 3.80 0.22 15.22
C CYS A 15 2.31 0.47 14.89
N LEU A 16 1.78 -0.31 13.96
CA LEU A 16 0.48 -0.04 13.33
C LEU A 16 -0.66 -0.74 14.06
N ASP A 17 -1.80 -0.06 14.16
CA ASP A 17 -2.97 -0.48 14.93
C ASP A 17 -3.97 -1.36 14.16
N SER A 18 -3.70 -1.64 12.88
CA SER A 18 -4.62 -2.42 12.06
C SER A 18 -3.94 -3.37 11.08
N ILE A 19 -4.61 -4.51 10.87
CA ILE A 19 -4.22 -5.55 9.92
C ILE A 19 -4.03 -4.96 8.53
N ASN A 20 -4.93 -4.07 8.09
CA ASN A 20 -4.83 -3.43 6.78
C ASN A 20 -3.60 -2.55 6.65
N ALA A 21 -3.26 -1.79 7.69
CA ALA A 21 -2.07 -0.92 7.65
C ALA A 21 -0.78 -1.77 7.61
N ARG A 22 -0.69 -2.83 8.43
CA ARG A 22 0.43 -3.78 8.41
C ARG A 22 0.55 -4.50 7.07
N TRP A 23 -0.57 -4.92 6.49
CA TRP A 23 -0.61 -5.53 5.16
C TRP A 23 -0.11 -4.57 4.08
N ILE A 24 -0.58 -3.32 4.06
CA ILE A 24 -0.11 -2.30 3.11
C ILE A 24 1.40 -2.02 3.30
N LEU A 25 1.86 -1.91 4.55
CA LEU A 25 3.28 -1.72 4.85
C LEU A 25 4.10 -2.90 4.34
N ASN A 26 3.65 -4.15 4.52
CA ASN A 26 4.28 -5.33 3.96
C ASN A 26 4.42 -5.23 2.44
N GLN A 27 3.34 -4.88 1.73
CA GLN A 27 3.38 -4.76 0.27
C GLN A 27 4.40 -3.71 -0.18
N LEU A 28 4.46 -2.59 0.54
CA LEU A 28 5.39 -1.51 0.26
C LEU A 28 6.84 -1.92 0.58
N ALA A 29 7.08 -2.52 1.73
CA ALA A 29 8.39 -3.02 2.16
C ALA A 29 8.98 -3.98 1.11
N TYR A 30 8.20 -5.01 0.75
CA TYR A 30 8.61 -6.01 -0.22
C TYR A 30 8.80 -5.44 -1.62
N ALA A 31 7.93 -4.52 -2.05
CA ALA A 31 8.08 -3.87 -3.35
C ALA A 31 9.30 -2.93 -3.40
N ALA A 32 9.69 -2.31 -2.28
CA ALA A 32 10.87 -1.44 -2.19
C ALA A 32 12.16 -2.22 -1.91
N GLY A 33 12.08 -3.50 -1.56
CA GLY A 33 13.23 -4.29 -1.13
C GLY A 33 13.76 -3.90 0.26
N ILE A 34 12.96 -3.23 1.09
CA ILE A 34 13.38 -2.72 2.40
C ILE A 34 12.84 -3.62 3.51
N PRO A 35 13.69 -4.16 4.40
CA PRO A 35 13.24 -4.97 5.52
C PRO A 35 12.41 -4.16 6.49
N TRP A 36 11.62 -4.84 7.31
CA TRP A 36 10.82 -4.18 8.32
C TRP A 36 10.55 -5.02 9.57
N ILE A 37 10.46 -4.33 10.70
CA ILE A 37 10.06 -4.89 11.99
C ILE A 37 8.59 -4.58 12.21
N ASN A 38 7.77 -5.61 12.37
CA ASN A 38 6.40 -5.46 12.83
C ASN A 38 6.34 -5.50 14.35
N THR A 39 5.58 -4.58 14.93
CA THR A 39 5.19 -4.63 16.34
C THR A 39 3.68 -4.61 16.49
N GLY A 40 3.17 -5.42 17.40
CA GLY A 40 1.75 -5.46 17.76
C GLY A 40 1.59 -5.60 19.25
N ILE A 41 0.60 -4.90 19.82
CA ILE A 41 0.25 -5.01 21.24
C ILE A 41 -1.24 -5.24 21.42
N GLY A 42 -1.58 -6.07 22.40
CA GLY A 42 -2.91 -6.19 23.00
C GLY A 42 -2.87 -5.73 24.45
N VAL A 43 -3.76 -6.31 25.27
CA VAL A 43 -3.88 -5.94 26.69
C VAL A 43 -2.62 -6.33 27.49
N SER A 44 -2.21 -7.59 27.35
CA SER A 44 -1.08 -8.19 28.07
C SER A 44 -0.12 -8.97 27.18
N GLN A 45 -0.35 -8.98 25.86
CA GLN A 45 0.41 -9.76 24.88
C GLN A 45 0.94 -8.86 23.77
N GLY A 46 2.20 -9.04 23.41
CA GLY A 46 2.88 -8.32 22.35
C GLY A 46 3.55 -9.27 21.35
N GLU A 47 3.77 -8.76 20.15
CA GLU A 47 4.54 -9.42 19.10
C GLU A 47 5.61 -8.48 18.52
N ILE A 48 6.77 -9.05 18.20
CA ILE A 48 7.84 -8.41 17.42
C ILE A 48 8.17 -9.39 16.30
N SER A 49 8.14 -8.97 15.04
CA SER A 49 8.43 -9.85 13.90
C SER A 49 9.43 -9.20 12.96
N TRP A 50 10.36 -9.98 12.44
CA TRP A 50 11.36 -9.54 11.46
C TRP A 50 11.00 -10.07 10.06
N PHE A 51 10.90 -9.16 9.09
CA PHE A 51 10.59 -9.48 7.71
C PHE A 51 11.64 -8.87 6.78
N ASP A 52 12.20 -9.69 5.90
CA ASP A 52 13.26 -9.29 5.00
C ASP A 52 12.88 -9.66 3.54
N PRO A 53 12.63 -8.66 2.67
CA PRO A 53 12.35 -8.88 1.25
C PRO A 53 13.46 -9.55 0.46
N THR A 54 14.70 -9.54 0.95
CA THR A 54 15.83 -10.21 0.29
C THR A 54 15.86 -11.72 0.59
N SER A 55 15.12 -12.15 1.62
CA SER A 55 15.04 -13.54 2.06
C SER A 55 13.69 -14.15 1.68
N LEU A 56 13.63 -14.72 0.46
CA LEU A 56 12.38 -15.19 -0.13
C LEU A 56 11.86 -16.51 0.48
N ASP A 57 12.70 -17.26 1.19
CA ASP A 57 12.37 -18.58 1.74
C ASP A 57 11.60 -18.52 3.08
N HIS A 58 11.37 -17.31 3.60
CA HIS A 58 10.79 -17.06 4.92
C HIS A 58 9.47 -16.30 4.83
N GLY A 59 8.49 -16.64 5.68
CA GLY A 59 7.15 -16.04 5.57
C GLY A 59 7.12 -14.54 5.90
N CYS A 60 6.50 -13.74 5.02
CA CYS A 60 6.18 -12.34 5.28
C CYS A 60 4.93 -12.16 6.16
N TYR A 61 4.52 -10.91 6.44
CA TYR A 61 3.31 -10.66 7.22
C TYR A 61 2.06 -11.24 6.55
N GLU A 62 1.93 -11.10 5.22
CA GLU A 62 0.79 -11.63 4.46
C GLU A 62 0.66 -13.15 4.58
N CYS A 63 1.79 -13.88 4.63
CA CYS A 63 1.82 -15.33 4.87
C CYS A 63 1.18 -15.75 6.20
N THR A 64 1.05 -14.83 7.16
CA THR A 64 0.45 -15.10 8.47
C THR A 64 -0.99 -14.66 8.63
N ILE A 65 -1.56 -13.98 7.64
CA ILE A 65 -2.94 -13.48 7.71
C ILE A 65 -3.90 -14.67 7.62
N SER A 66 -4.62 -14.93 8.71
CA SER A 66 -5.65 -15.97 8.75
C SER A 66 -6.92 -15.55 7.99
N SER A 67 -7.79 -16.52 7.68
CA SER A 67 -9.09 -16.25 7.04
C SER A 67 -9.96 -15.28 7.85
N SER A 68 -9.92 -15.34 9.18
CA SER A 68 -10.66 -14.41 10.04
C SER A 68 -10.07 -12.99 10.04
N MET A 69 -8.75 -12.88 9.87
CA MET A 69 -8.08 -11.59 9.67
C MET A 69 -8.42 -10.98 8.30
N TRP A 70 -8.48 -11.81 7.25
CA TRP A 70 -8.97 -11.40 5.93
C TRP A 70 -10.41 -10.87 5.99
N ALA A 71 -11.32 -11.62 6.62
CA ALA A 71 -12.71 -11.20 6.79
C ALA A 71 -12.83 -9.85 7.54
N LYS A 72 -12.05 -9.64 8.60
CA LYS A 72 -12.00 -8.35 9.33
C LYS A 72 -11.49 -7.20 8.45
N ARG A 73 -10.53 -7.45 7.57
CA ARG A 73 -10.03 -6.45 6.62
C ARG A 73 -11.10 -6.11 5.59
N GLU A 74 -11.77 -7.11 5.02
CA GLU A 74 -12.81 -6.93 4.01
C GLU A 74 -14.01 -6.13 4.52
N GLN A 75 -14.33 -6.21 5.81
CA GLN A 75 -15.39 -5.38 6.41
C GLN A 75 -15.15 -3.87 6.27
N ARG A 76 -13.90 -3.42 6.06
CA ARG A 76 -13.56 -2.00 5.87
C ARG A 76 -13.93 -1.47 4.48
N PHE A 77 -14.24 -2.35 3.54
CA PHE A 77 -14.59 -1.97 2.19
C PHE A 77 -15.95 -2.56 1.80
N SER A 78 -16.68 -1.87 0.93
CA SER A 78 -17.86 -2.46 0.30
C SER A 78 -17.44 -3.53 -0.72
N CYS A 79 -18.40 -4.34 -1.19
CA CYS A 79 -18.12 -5.30 -2.26
C CYS A 79 -17.57 -4.63 -3.54
N GLN A 80 -17.82 -3.33 -3.71
CA GLN A 80 -17.35 -2.52 -4.83
C GLN A 80 -16.06 -1.74 -4.49
N GLY A 81 -15.49 -1.88 -3.28
CA GLY A 81 -14.22 -1.27 -2.89
C GLY A 81 -14.32 0.09 -2.20
N PHE A 82 -15.51 0.60 -1.92
CA PHE A 82 -15.73 1.87 -1.22
C PHE A 82 -15.40 1.79 0.27
N ALA A 83 -14.93 2.88 0.86
CA ALA A 83 -14.58 2.91 2.29
C ALA A 83 -15.82 2.82 3.18
N ARG A 84 -15.84 1.86 4.11
CA ARG A 84 -16.86 1.74 5.16
C ARG A 84 -16.44 2.47 6.42
N GLN A 85 -17.39 3.16 7.03
CA GLN A 85 -17.24 3.65 8.39
C GLN A 85 -17.61 2.53 9.36
N LEU A 86 -16.60 1.95 9.99
CA LEU A 86 -16.80 1.01 11.08
C LEU A 86 -16.71 1.76 12.42
N PRO A 87 -17.51 1.37 13.42
CA PRO A 87 -17.37 1.94 14.76
C PRO A 87 -15.95 1.69 15.29
N PRO A 88 -15.36 2.66 16.03
CA PRO A 88 -14.05 2.48 16.62
C PRO A 88 -14.07 1.30 17.58
N ASN A 89 -13.16 0.36 17.38
CA ASN A 89 -12.95 -0.76 18.30
C ASN A 89 -11.66 -0.51 19.09
N ALA A 90 -11.79 0.03 20.30
CA ALA A 90 -10.65 0.31 21.15
C ALA A 90 -10.11 -1.00 21.74
N VAL A 91 -8.83 -1.29 21.47
CA VAL A 91 -8.10 -2.36 22.17
C VAL A 91 -7.42 -1.73 23.39
N PRO A 92 -7.66 -2.23 24.61
CA PRO A 92 -6.94 -1.75 25.78
C PRO A 92 -5.44 -1.99 25.60
N THR A 93 -4.64 -0.95 25.81
CA THR A 93 -3.17 -0.99 25.69
C THR A 93 -2.55 -0.53 27.01
N THR A 94 -1.42 -1.13 27.37
CA THR A 94 -0.72 -0.82 28.61
C THR A 94 0.68 -0.29 28.30
N ALA A 95 1.07 0.82 28.95
CA ALA A 95 2.39 1.43 28.77
C ALA A 95 3.56 0.48 29.07
N PRO A 96 3.50 -0.42 30.08
CA PRO A 96 4.55 -1.40 30.33
C PRO A 96 4.78 -2.35 29.15
N LEU A 97 3.70 -2.91 28.57
CA LEU A 97 3.83 -3.81 27.42
C LEU A 97 4.37 -3.07 26.20
N ALA A 98 3.88 -1.85 25.92
CA ALA A 98 4.39 -1.02 24.83
C ALA A 98 5.88 -0.72 25.00
N SER A 99 6.33 -0.46 26.23
CA SER A 99 7.76 -0.20 26.53
C SER A 99 8.62 -1.43 26.27
N ILE A 100 8.17 -2.62 26.68
CA ILE A 100 8.90 -3.88 26.45
C ILE A 100 8.98 -4.20 24.95
N VAL A 101 7.85 -4.13 24.24
CA VAL A 101 7.78 -4.41 22.80
C VAL A 101 8.62 -3.40 22.00
N GLY A 102 8.52 -2.11 22.34
CA GLY A 102 9.32 -1.06 21.70
C GLY A 102 10.82 -1.24 21.93
N ALA A 103 11.24 -1.57 23.15
CA ALA A 103 12.66 -1.84 23.45
C ALA A 103 13.21 -3.02 22.63
N ILE A 104 12.46 -4.12 22.55
CA ILE A 104 12.87 -5.28 21.75
C ILE A 104 12.93 -4.91 20.26
N ALA A 105 11.97 -4.16 19.73
CA ALA A 105 11.96 -3.75 18.33
C ALA A 105 13.16 -2.84 17.99
N VAL A 106 13.49 -1.87 18.86
CA VAL A 106 14.66 -1.00 18.68
C VAL A 106 15.96 -1.81 18.75
N GLU A 107 16.07 -2.76 19.67
CA GLU A 107 17.23 -3.65 19.74
C GLU A 107 17.39 -4.44 18.42
N GLN A 108 16.31 -5.03 17.89
CA GLN A 108 16.37 -5.75 16.60
C GLN A 108 16.78 -4.83 15.44
N ALA A 109 16.33 -3.56 15.45
CA ALA A 109 16.77 -2.58 14.46
C ALA A 109 18.27 -2.29 14.55
N LEU A 110 18.79 -2.08 15.77
CA LEU A 110 20.21 -1.86 15.99
C LEU A 110 21.05 -3.08 15.58
N LEU A 111 20.61 -4.30 15.93
CA LEU A 111 21.28 -5.53 15.54
C LEU A 111 21.36 -5.65 14.00
N TYR A 112 20.30 -5.31 13.28
CA TYR A 112 20.32 -5.27 11.82
C TYR A 112 21.33 -4.24 11.28
N LEU A 113 21.26 -3.00 11.76
CA LEU A 113 22.15 -1.91 11.30
C LEU A 113 23.63 -2.17 11.60
N HIS A 114 23.92 -2.91 12.67
CA HIS A 114 25.27 -3.32 13.05
C HIS A 114 25.69 -4.68 12.51
N GLN A 115 24.84 -5.35 11.72
CA GLN A 115 25.10 -6.68 11.14
C GLN A 115 25.46 -7.73 12.21
N ASP A 116 24.71 -7.73 13.31
CA ASP A 116 24.93 -8.61 14.46
C ASP A 116 24.10 -9.89 14.36
N ASP A 117 24.74 -11.05 14.60
CA ASP A 117 24.14 -12.39 14.49
C ASP A 117 23.01 -12.66 15.51
N ARG A 118 22.82 -11.80 16.52
CA ARG A 118 21.70 -11.90 17.47
C ARG A 118 20.37 -11.44 16.88
N LEU A 119 20.37 -10.84 15.68
CA LEU A 119 19.16 -10.49 14.95
C LEU A 119 18.28 -11.73 14.74
N LEU A 120 16.97 -11.55 14.82
CA LEU A 120 16.01 -12.56 14.42
C LEU A 120 16.24 -13.01 12.97
N SER A 121 16.17 -14.31 12.70
CA SER A 121 16.15 -14.77 11.31
C SER A 121 14.92 -14.21 10.58
N PRO A 122 14.99 -13.93 9.27
CA PRO A 122 13.83 -13.57 8.48
C PRO A 122 12.65 -14.49 8.74
N GLY A 123 11.45 -13.92 8.86
CA GLY A 123 10.25 -14.69 9.16
C GLY A 123 10.18 -15.23 10.60
N GLU A 124 11.03 -14.79 11.52
CA GLU A 124 10.87 -15.08 12.94
C GLU A 124 10.06 -14.01 13.67
N LYS A 125 9.35 -14.46 14.71
CA LYS A 125 8.51 -13.63 15.57
C LYS A 125 8.74 -13.99 17.03
N ILE A 126 8.90 -12.98 17.87
CA ILE A 126 8.88 -13.07 19.32
C ILE A 126 7.47 -12.75 19.80
N PHE A 127 6.90 -13.61 20.64
CA PHE A 127 5.73 -13.31 21.45
C PHE A 127 6.16 -12.98 22.88
N VAL A 128 5.54 -11.95 23.44
CA VAL A 128 5.72 -11.54 24.84
C VAL A 128 4.35 -11.55 25.50
N SER A 129 4.24 -12.16 26.68
CA SER A 129 3.04 -12.12 27.51
C SER A 129 3.41 -11.67 28.92
N LEU A 130 2.63 -10.75 29.49
CA LEU A 130 2.78 -10.28 30.88
C LEU A 130 1.84 -11.01 31.85
N GLN A 131 0.91 -11.82 31.34
CA GLN A 131 -0.10 -12.50 32.15
C GLN A 131 -0.50 -13.87 31.56
N PRO A 132 0.13 -14.97 32.00
CA PRO A 132 1.33 -15.02 32.85
C PRO A 132 2.57 -14.53 32.11
N TRP A 133 3.64 -14.17 32.84
CA TRP A 133 4.91 -13.77 32.24
C TRP A 133 5.56 -14.94 31.49
N HIS A 134 5.72 -14.79 30.18
CA HIS A 134 6.52 -15.69 29.35
C HIS A 134 6.84 -15.02 28.01
N SER A 135 7.88 -15.51 27.34
CA SER A 135 8.19 -15.17 25.96
C SER A 135 8.67 -16.39 25.21
N PHE A 136 8.39 -16.43 23.91
CA PHE A 136 8.84 -17.51 23.03
C PHE A 136 8.95 -17.01 21.60
N LYS A 137 9.76 -17.73 20.81
CA LYS A 137 10.00 -17.43 19.40
C LYS A 137 9.29 -18.46 18.52
N VAL A 138 8.78 -18.01 17.38
CA VAL A 138 8.22 -18.87 16.32
C VAL A 138 8.78 -18.48 14.96
N THR A 139 8.79 -19.42 14.03
CA THR A 139 9.18 -19.20 12.64
C THR A 139 7.96 -19.32 11.74
N MET A 140 7.79 -18.36 10.84
CA MET A 140 6.69 -18.24 9.91
C MET A 140 7.06 -18.91 8.59
N LYS A 141 6.14 -19.74 8.08
CA LYS A 141 6.32 -20.41 6.79
C LYS A 141 5.82 -19.53 5.66
N VAL A 142 6.48 -19.62 4.50
CA VAL A 142 5.97 -19.03 3.26
C VAL A 142 4.65 -19.71 2.90
N SER A 143 3.62 -18.92 2.62
CA SER A 143 2.39 -19.41 2.04
C SER A 143 2.62 -19.68 0.54
N PRO A 144 2.20 -20.84 -0.01
CA PRO A 144 2.38 -21.17 -1.42
C PRO A 144 1.74 -20.18 -2.41
N HIS A 145 0.82 -19.33 -1.94
CA HIS A 145 0.07 -18.38 -2.77
C HIS A 145 0.46 -16.93 -2.47
N CYS A 146 1.57 -16.70 -1.78
CA CYS A 146 1.99 -15.34 -1.44
C CYS A 146 2.72 -14.70 -2.63
N PRO A 147 2.30 -13.52 -3.11
CA PRO A 147 2.86 -12.89 -4.31
C PRO A 147 4.23 -12.24 -4.10
N HIS A 148 4.78 -12.28 -2.88
CA HIS A 148 6.02 -11.55 -2.52
C HIS A 148 7.29 -12.39 -2.56
N HIS A 149 7.16 -13.71 -2.67
CA HIS A 149 8.28 -14.65 -2.53
C HIS A 149 8.79 -15.17 -3.88
N GLU A 150 8.49 -14.46 -4.96
CA GLU A 150 9.02 -14.73 -6.30
C GLU A 150 10.06 -13.69 -6.70
N PRO A 151 11.26 -14.11 -7.15
CA PRO A 151 12.28 -13.18 -7.60
C PRO A 151 11.80 -12.44 -8.85
N THR A 152 11.68 -11.12 -8.72
CA THR A 152 11.22 -10.27 -9.80
C THR A 152 12.36 -9.39 -10.29
N THR A 153 12.77 -9.56 -11.55
CA THR A 153 13.74 -8.66 -12.19
C THR A 153 12.98 -7.57 -12.93
N ALA A 154 13.14 -6.32 -12.49
CA ALA A 154 12.52 -5.16 -13.13
C ALA A 154 13.57 -4.21 -13.70
N ILE A 155 13.26 -3.56 -14.82
CA ILE A 155 14.07 -2.50 -15.41
C ILE A 155 13.66 -1.16 -14.79
N ASN A 156 14.57 -0.49 -14.08
CA ASN A 156 14.31 0.84 -13.54
C ASN A 156 14.27 1.88 -14.65
N VAL A 157 13.18 2.65 -14.72
CA VAL A 157 13.01 3.75 -15.66
C VAL A 157 12.72 5.02 -14.86
N PRO A 158 13.67 5.97 -14.76
CA PRO A 158 13.46 7.21 -14.04
C PRO A 158 12.51 8.13 -14.81
N LEU A 159 11.57 8.76 -14.11
CA LEU A 159 10.60 9.71 -14.66
C LEU A 159 10.55 10.97 -13.78
N PRO A 160 10.41 12.16 -14.37
CA PRO A 160 10.19 13.37 -13.60
C PRO A 160 8.80 13.38 -12.97
N TYR A 161 8.67 13.86 -11.74
CA TYR A 161 7.40 14.06 -11.07
C TYR A 161 6.86 15.46 -11.39
N GLN A 162 5.85 15.50 -12.26
CA GLN A 162 5.20 16.75 -12.65
C GLN A 162 3.68 16.61 -12.59
N ARG A 163 3.07 17.25 -11.58
CA ARG A 163 1.65 17.11 -11.24
C ARG A 163 0.69 17.39 -12.40
N ASP A 164 0.99 18.43 -13.19
CA ASP A 164 0.13 18.89 -14.27
C ASP A 164 0.47 18.32 -15.65
N ARG A 165 1.52 17.51 -15.74
CA ARG A 165 1.90 16.83 -16.99
C ARG A 165 0.90 15.73 -17.32
N LEU A 166 0.61 15.56 -18.62
CA LEU A 166 -0.30 14.53 -19.10
C LEU A 166 0.37 13.16 -18.95
N VAL A 167 -0.41 12.17 -18.48
CA VAL A 167 0.03 10.78 -18.37
C VAL A 167 0.42 10.23 -19.75
N GLN A 168 -0.28 10.68 -20.79
CA GLN A 168 0.01 10.30 -22.18
C GLN A 168 1.43 10.69 -22.61
N ASP A 169 1.97 11.81 -22.13
CA ASP A 169 3.31 12.24 -22.49
C ASP A 169 4.39 11.29 -21.94
N TYR A 170 4.20 10.78 -20.71
CA TYR A 170 5.10 9.76 -20.16
C TYR A 170 5.08 8.48 -20.99
N PHE A 171 3.89 8.02 -21.41
CA PHE A 171 3.77 6.83 -22.27
C PHE A 171 4.39 7.02 -23.65
N ASN A 172 4.28 8.22 -24.22
CA ASN A 172 4.90 8.57 -25.49
C ASN A 172 6.44 8.53 -25.37
N GLU A 173 7.02 9.07 -24.30
CA GLU A 173 8.45 9.01 -24.04
C GLU A 173 8.95 7.58 -23.80
N LEU A 174 8.22 6.79 -23.02
CA LEU A 174 8.54 5.37 -22.82
C LEU A 174 8.52 4.61 -24.17
N SER A 175 7.53 4.89 -25.02
CA SER A 175 7.45 4.31 -26.36
C SER A 175 8.61 4.74 -27.26
N GLN A 176 9.02 6.01 -27.22
CA GLN A 176 10.20 6.51 -27.93
C GLN A 176 11.50 5.89 -27.40
N GLY A 177 11.57 5.61 -26.10
CA GLY A 177 12.64 4.84 -25.45
C GLY A 177 12.66 3.36 -25.82
N GLY A 178 11.69 2.90 -26.61
CA GLY A 178 11.63 1.53 -27.15
C GLY A 178 10.83 0.54 -26.31
N TYR A 179 10.07 1.00 -25.31
CA TYR A 179 9.15 0.16 -24.54
C TYR A 179 7.76 0.14 -25.18
N GLY A 180 7.31 -1.01 -25.67
CA GLY A 180 5.99 -1.20 -26.26
C GLY A 180 5.01 -1.84 -25.28
N ALA A 181 3.72 -1.82 -25.65
CA ALA A 181 2.64 -2.51 -24.94
C ALA A 181 2.60 -2.25 -23.42
N ILE A 182 2.91 -1.02 -23.01
CA ILE A 182 3.04 -0.65 -21.60
C ILE A 182 1.68 -0.74 -20.90
N VAL A 183 1.62 -1.47 -19.80
CA VAL A 183 0.45 -1.59 -18.93
C VAL A 183 0.87 -1.32 -17.49
N VAL A 184 0.36 -0.22 -16.91
CA VAL A 184 0.59 0.11 -15.50
C VAL A 184 -0.63 -0.29 -14.69
N LYS A 185 -0.48 -1.22 -13.74
CA LYS A 185 -1.57 -1.57 -12.82
C LYS A 185 -1.53 -0.66 -11.60
N LEU A 186 -2.64 0.02 -11.32
CA LEU A 186 -2.72 0.89 -10.15
C LEU A 186 -3.00 0.05 -8.89
N ARG A 187 -2.20 0.27 -7.85
CA ARG A 187 -2.40 -0.35 -6.53
C ARG A 187 -3.74 0.03 -5.92
N ASN A 188 -4.15 1.28 -6.14
CA ASN A 188 -5.44 1.81 -5.74
C ASN A 188 -6.15 2.34 -6.98
N PRO A 189 -7.24 1.70 -7.44
CA PRO A 189 -8.04 2.22 -8.54
C PRO A 189 -8.57 3.63 -8.27
N ILE A 190 -8.64 4.43 -9.33
CA ILE A 190 -9.08 5.83 -9.27
C ILE A 190 -10.52 5.95 -9.73
N LEU A 191 -11.38 6.41 -8.83
CA LEU A 191 -12.74 6.86 -9.13
C LEU A 191 -12.68 8.16 -9.92
N THR A 192 -13.12 8.10 -11.18
CA THR A 192 -13.07 9.24 -12.09
C THR A 192 -14.40 9.99 -12.14
N HIS A 193 -15.50 9.25 -12.30
CA HIS A 193 -16.83 9.80 -12.46
C HIS A 193 -17.84 9.03 -11.61
N ILE A 194 -18.86 9.74 -11.16
CA ILE A 194 -20.06 9.16 -10.54
C ILE A 194 -21.30 9.84 -11.15
N HIS A 195 -22.33 9.08 -11.49
CA HIS A 195 -23.55 9.61 -12.09
C HIS A 195 -24.79 8.81 -11.67
N CYS A 196 -25.95 9.48 -11.66
CA CYS A 196 -27.20 8.81 -11.38
C CYS A 196 -27.86 8.37 -12.69
N SER A 197 -28.12 7.07 -12.84
CA SER A 197 -28.79 6.50 -14.02
C SER A 197 -30.31 6.39 -13.84
N GLN A 198 -30.86 6.92 -12.74
CA GLN A 198 -32.28 6.83 -12.46
C GLN A 198 -33.09 7.77 -13.36
N VAL A 199 -34.06 7.20 -14.06
CA VAL A 199 -35.00 7.96 -14.90
C VAL A 199 -35.73 9.01 -14.07
N GLY A 200 -35.72 10.26 -14.54
CA GLY A 200 -36.36 11.39 -13.85
C GLY A 200 -35.51 12.02 -12.73
N CYS A 201 -34.30 11.52 -12.48
CA CYS A 201 -33.36 12.16 -11.57
C CYS A 201 -32.49 13.18 -12.32
N HIS A 202 -32.48 14.44 -11.89
CA HIS A 202 -31.68 15.51 -12.48
C HIS A 202 -30.31 15.71 -11.80
N ASN A 203 -29.80 14.69 -11.12
CA ASN A 203 -28.47 14.78 -10.51
C ASN A 203 -27.40 14.78 -11.59
N SER A 204 -26.63 15.87 -11.66
CA SER A 204 -25.55 15.99 -12.64
C SER A 204 -24.42 14.99 -12.36
N PRO A 205 -23.71 14.49 -13.39
CA PRO A 205 -22.49 13.71 -13.21
C PRO A 205 -21.42 14.52 -12.49
N GLU A 206 -20.68 13.89 -11.59
CA GLU A 206 -19.57 14.50 -10.86
C GLU A 206 -18.24 13.88 -11.31
N THR A 207 -17.23 14.73 -11.51
CA THR A 207 -15.83 14.31 -11.73
C THR A 207 -15.08 14.40 -10.41
N ILE A 208 -14.38 13.34 -10.04
CA ILE A 208 -13.88 13.14 -8.68
C ILE A 208 -12.36 13.01 -8.60
N TYR A 209 -11.77 12.14 -9.43
CA TYR A 209 -10.36 11.74 -9.37
C TYR A 209 -9.83 11.49 -7.94
N GLN A 210 -10.24 10.38 -7.33
CA GLN A 210 -9.71 9.95 -6.04
C GLN A 210 -9.59 8.42 -5.96
N PRO A 211 -8.72 7.87 -5.09
CA PRO A 211 -8.69 6.44 -4.81
C PRO A 211 -10.05 5.94 -4.30
N ILE A 212 -10.60 4.87 -4.89
CA ILE A 212 -11.91 4.35 -4.52
C ILE A 212 -12.00 3.97 -3.03
N ASN A 213 -10.91 3.45 -2.48
CA ASN A 213 -10.78 3.06 -1.07
C ASN A 213 -10.72 4.25 -0.09
N ARG A 214 -10.75 5.49 -0.61
CA ARG A 214 -10.89 6.73 0.17
C ARG A 214 -12.25 7.39 -0.05
N TYR A 215 -13.04 6.94 -1.02
CA TYR A 215 -14.40 7.45 -1.20
C TYR A 215 -15.36 6.78 -0.22
N PRO A 216 -16.07 7.56 0.63
CA PRO A 216 -17.01 6.98 1.60
C PRO A 216 -18.19 6.31 0.90
N GLU A 217 -18.52 5.07 1.30
CA GLU A 217 -19.71 4.35 0.80
C GLU A 217 -21.00 5.12 1.08
N THR A 218 -21.05 5.89 2.17
CA THR A 218 -22.19 6.75 2.53
C THR A 218 -22.47 7.87 1.52
N LYS A 219 -21.49 8.21 0.66
CA LYS A 219 -21.65 9.17 -0.44
C LYS A 219 -22.01 8.50 -1.77
N LEU A 220 -22.12 7.18 -1.82
CA LEU A 220 -22.49 6.48 -3.06
C LEU A 220 -23.94 6.73 -3.50
N PRO A 221 -24.95 6.74 -2.59
CA PRO A 221 -26.32 7.07 -2.96
C PRO A 221 -26.44 8.47 -3.56
N CYS A 222 -27.34 8.62 -4.53
CA CYS A 222 -27.65 9.91 -5.12
C CYS A 222 -28.26 10.87 -4.07
N PRO A 223 -27.80 12.13 -3.98
CA PRO A 223 -28.36 13.08 -3.01
C PRO A 223 -29.81 13.47 -3.31
N HIS A 224 -30.30 13.26 -4.54
CA HIS A 224 -31.67 13.61 -4.95
C HIS A 224 -32.66 12.46 -4.82
N CYS A 225 -32.32 11.27 -5.33
CA CYS A 225 -33.26 10.14 -5.40
C CYS A 225 -32.85 8.94 -4.54
N HIS A 226 -31.72 9.02 -3.83
CA HIS A 226 -31.17 7.99 -2.95
C HIS A 226 -30.87 6.64 -3.60
N GLN A 227 -31.02 6.52 -4.92
CA GLN A 227 -30.57 5.35 -5.68
C GLN A 227 -29.04 5.31 -5.73
N ILE A 228 -28.47 4.11 -5.75
CA ILE A 228 -27.03 3.91 -5.89
C ILE A 228 -26.60 4.44 -7.26
N ARG A 229 -25.55 5.27 -7.27
CA ARG A 229 -25.01 5.87 -8.48
C ARG A 229 -24.04 4.93 -9.18
N ASP A 230 -24.03 4.97 -10.50
CA ASP A 230 -23.02 4.31 -11.32
C ASP A 230 -21.72 5.11 -11.32
N PHE A 231 -20.60 4.44 -11.55
CA PHE A 231 -19.29 5.05 -11.48
C PHE A 231 -18.30 4.44 -12.47
N SER A 232 -17.20 5.16 -12.71
CA SER A 232 -16.14 4.73 -13.62
C SER A 232 -14.79 4.73 -12.91
N LEU A 233 -14.02 3.67 -13.13
CA LEU A 233 -12.70 3.48 -12.53
C LEU A 233 -11.60 3.43 -13.56
N ILE A 234 -10.43 3.92 -13.17
CA ILE A 234 -9.16 3.59 -13.79
C ILE A 234 -8.45 2.61 -12.85
N GLU A 235 -8.39 1.34 -13.23
CA GLU A 235 -7.66 0.28 -12.49
C GLU A 235 -6.27 0.05 -13.07
N LYS A 236 -6.13 0.28 -14.37
CA LYS A 236 -4.88 0.19 -15.12
C LYS A 236 -4.78 1.31 -16.14
N ILE A 237 -3.56 1.63 -16.50
CA ILE A 237 -3.24 2.62 -17.52
C ILE A 237 -2.54 1.90 -18.67
N ASP A 238 -3.20 1.89 -19.81
CA ASP A 238 -2.70 1.39 -21.09
C ASP A 238 -3.15 2.33 -22.22
N LYS A 239 -2.83 1.97 -23.47
CA LYS A 239 -3.19 2.78 -24.65
C LYS A 239 -4.71 3.03 -24.77
N GLN A 240 -5.55 2.07 -24.37
CA GLN A 240 -7.00 2.23 -24.43
C GLN A 240 -7.47 3.19 -23.35
N THR A 241 -7.00 3.05 -22.11
CA THR A 241 -7.30 3.98 -21.01
C THR A 241 -6.92 5.41 -21.39
N LEU A 242 -5.74 5.63 -21.97
CA LEU A 242 -5.27 6.95 -22.38
C LEU A 242 -6.10 7.56 -23.51
N SER A 243 -6.62 6.72 -24.41
CA SER A 243 -7.53 7.17 -25.48
C SER A 243 -8.89 7.61 -24.94
N LEU A 244 -9.39 6.96 -23.89
CA LEU A 244 -10.63 7.33 -23.20
C LEU A 244 -10.46 8.56 -22.28
N HIS A 245 -9.24 8.83 -21.84
CA HIS A 245 -8.92 9.94 -20.92
C HIS A 245 -7.73 10.78 -21.41
N PRO A 246 -7.83 11.49 -22.56
CA PRO A 246 -6.71 12.24 -23.14
C PRO A 246 -6.22 13.40 -22.26
N GLY A 247 -7.08 13.92 -21.37
CA GLY A 247 -6.74 14.97 -20.40
C GLY A 247 -6.24 14.45 -19.04
N LEU A 248 -5.94 13.15 -18.91
CA LEU A 248 -5.47 12.58 -17.65
C LEU A 248 -4.09 13.12 -17.30
N LYS A 249 -4.01 13.86 -16.19
CA LYS A 249 -2.76 14.40 -15.63
C LYS A 249 -2.26 13.53 -14.50
N LEU A 250 -0.96 13.62 -14.18
CA LEU A 250 -0.36 12.83 -13.09
C LEU A 250 -1.08 13.04 -11.75
N LYS A 251 -1.48 14.27 -11.43
CA LYS A 251 -2.24 14.59 -10.20
C LYS A 251 -3.56 13.84 -10.06
N HIS A 252 -4.21 13.49 -11.18
CA HIS A 252 -5.47 12.75 -11.17
C HIS A 252 -5.28 11.29 -10.73
N LEU A 253 -4.05 10.76 -10.79
CA LEU A 253 -3.71 9.43 -10.28
C LEU A 253 -3.47 9.42 -8.76
N CYS A 254 -3.47 10.59 -8.12
CA CYS A 254 -3.24 10.75 -6.68
C CYS A 254 -1.97 10.07 -6.16
N LEU A 255 -0.93 10.01 -7.01
CA LEU A 255 0.37 9.45 -6.66
C LEU A 255 1.17 10.48 -5.85
N PRO A 256 1.74 10.10 -4.70
CA PRO A 256 2.67 10.97 -3.98
C PRO A 256 3.96 11.19 -4.79
N PRO A 257 4.75 12.23 -4.46
CA PRO A 257 6.12 12.34 -4.94
C PRO A 257 6.96 11.11 -4.56
N LYS A 258 8.02 10.85 -5.32
CA LYS A 258 8.84 9.63 -5.17
C LYS A 258 8.03 8.33 -5.24
N GLU A 259 6.91 8.30 -5.95
CA GLU A 259 6.19 7.04 -6.14
C GLU A 259 6.95 6.12 -7.10
N ILE A 260 6.79 4.81 -6.93
CA ILE A 260 7.28 3.82 -7.88
C ILE A 260 6.07 3.02 -8.38
N LEU A 261 5.90 2.94 -9.70
CA LEU A 261 4.88 2.13 -10.33
C LEU A 261 5.50 0.95 -11.06
N PHE A 262 4.88 -0.21 -10.93
CA PHE A 262 5.24 -1.38 -11.72
C PHE A 262 4.40 -1.39 -13.00
N ALA A 263 5.07 -1.59 -14.12
CA ALA A 263 4.43 -1.68 -15.43
C ALA A 263 4.92 -2.92 -16.18
N GLU A 264 4.02 -3.61 -16.85
CA GLU A 264 4.40 -4.65 -17.81
C GLU A 264 4.67 -4.01 -19.18
N SER A 265 5.64 -4.54 -19.92
CA SER A 265 5.95 -4.13 -21.28
C SER A 265 6.38 -5.33 -22.12
N ASP A 266 6.51 -5.13 -23.43
CA ASP A 266 7.10 -6.11 -24.35
C ASP A 266 8.57 -6.48 -24.02
N ARG A 267 9.25 -5.68 -23.18
CA ARG A 267 10.61 -5.95 -22.68
C ARG A 267 10.65 -6.52 -21.26
N GLY A 268 9.50 -6.90 -20.71
CA GLY A 268 9.36 -7.41 -19.35
C GLY A 268 8.87 -6.34 -18.36
N LEU A 269 9.11 -6.58 -17.07
CA LEU A 269 8.64 -5.71 -16.00
C LEU A 269 9.49 -4.44 -15.91
N LEU A 270 8.82 -3.30 -15.87
CA LEU A 270 9.40 -1.98 -15.66
C LEU A 270 9.05 -1.49 -14.26
N CYS A 271 10.00 -0.78 -13.68
CA CYS A 271 9.87 -0.05 -12.42
C CYS A 271 9.97 1.44 -12.76
N LEU A 272 8.83 2.10 -12.88
CA LEU A 272 8.74 3.53 -13.20
C LEU A 272 8.98 4.34 -11.92
N VAL A 273 10.17 4.92 -11.80
CA VAL A 273 10.63 5.60 -10.58
C VAL A 273 10.45 7.10 -10.76
N PHE A 274 9.47 7.69 -10.06
CA PHE A 274 9.30 9.13 -10.05
C PHE A 274 10.31 9.78 -9.10
N ASP A 275 10.85 10.93 -9.47
CA ASP A 275 11.69 11.74 -8.59
C ASP A 275 10.85 12.52 -7.55
N ALA A 276 11.53 13.37 -6.77
CA ALA A 276 10.86 14.26 -5.83
C ALA A 276 10.12 15.38 -6.58
N ASP A 277 9.10 15.96 -5.95
CA ASP A 277 8.39 17.09 -6.55
C ASP A 277 9.38 18.24 -6.78
N SER A 278 9.46 18.69 -8.03
CA SER A 278 10.31 19.81 -8.43
C SER A 278 9.63 21.16 -8.19
N ASP A 279 8.36 21.15 -7.76
CA ASP A 279 7.57 22.34 -7.44
C ASP A 279 7.77 22.76 -5.96
N PRO A 280 8.40 23.93 -5.68
CA PRO A 280 8.80 24.33 -4.33
C PRO A 280 7.64 24.71 -3.37
N ASP A 281 6.38 24.74 -3.83
CA ASP A 281 5.27 25.37 -3.08
C ASP A 281 4.44 24.45 -2.16
N LEU A 282 4.85 23.20 -1.89
CA LEU A 282 3.96 22.18 -1.31
C LEU A 282 4.42 21.54 0.01
N THR A 283 4.84 22.35 0.98
CA THR A 283 5.04 21.90 2.37
C THR A 283 3.74 21.60 3.14
N ASN A 284 2.54 21.76 2.54
CA ASN A 284 1.26 21.84 3.29
C ASN A 284 0.20 20.75 3.02
N TYR A 285 0.53 19.59 2.43
CA TYR A 285 -0.48 18.55 2.18
C TYR A 285 -0.19 17.16 2.79
N LEU A 286 0.59 17.11 3.87
CA LEU A 286 0.74 15.92 4.71
C LEU A 286 0.06 16.11 6.08
N THR A 287 -1.26 16.31 6.04
CA THR A 287 -2.18 16.06 7.17
C THR A 287 -3.38 15.29 6.68
#